data_AF-A0A374WM53-F1
#
_entry.id   AF-A0A374WM53-F1
#
_cell.length_a   1.000
_cell.length_b   1.000
_cell.length_c   1.000
_cell.angle_alpha   90.00
_cell.angle_beta   90.00
_cell.angle_gamma   90.00
#
_symmetry.space_group_name_H-M   'P 1'
#
loop_
_entity.id
_entity.type
_entity.pdbx_description
1 polymer ?
#
loop_
_entity_poly.entity_id
_entity_poly.type
_entity_poly.pdbx_seq_one_letter_code
_entity_poly.pdbx_strand_id
1 'polypeptide(L)'
;MNMTTENTANKLYWQSDLYPDGRVEVQLTLATYADNDNLYVGLICPCETVEDGWEPFTDLTINQFSLPPFHAYVDSRDYNKGAHEFLMRYGIAVPNTELPEWNGFKLFSFNRKKLQELAPEYYKVIAAKLPPEAGKPEIVEYKQREYPARTIKDTYGIYIVSVPELEKALLDGMAQSDTEAQELHESICHYLTREDLNYLTDEEIMEGINCGVEQGCTITTIIK
;
A
#
# COMPACT_ATOMS: atom_id res chain seq x y z
N MET A 1 -26.68 -17.42 -32.72
CA MET A 1 -26.56 -15.98 -32.41
C MET A 1 -25.55 -15.87 -31.28
N ASN A 2 -24.30 -15.49 -31.61
CA ASN A 2 -23.24 -15.32 -30.62
C ASN A 2 -23.48 -14.00 -29.89
N MET A 3 -23.83 -14.07 -28.61
CA MET A 3 -23.69 -12.97 -27.67
C MET A 3 -22.23 -12.98 -27.19
N THR A 4 -21.33 -12.38 -27.95
CA THR A 4 -20.05 -11.91 -27.40
C THR A 4 -20.33 -10.59 -26.71
N THR A 5 -20.71 -10.67 -25.43
CA THR A 5 -20.54 -9.53 -24.53
C THR A 5 -19.04 -9.32 -24.39
N GLU A 6 -18.47 -8.41 -25.17
CA GLU A 6 -17.14 -7.85 -24.90
C GLU A 6 -17.11 -7.39 -23.45
N ASN A 7 -16.20 -7.93 -22.66
CA ASN A 7 -16.00 -7.51 -21.29
C ASN A 7 -15.30 -6.14 -21.29
N THR A 8 -16.07 -5.07 -21.48
CA THR A 8 -15.60 -3.68 -21.45
C THR A 8 -15.19 -3.19 -20.05
N ALA A 9 -15.20 -4.05 -19.03
CA ALA A 9 -15.02 -3.66 -17.63
C ALA A 9 -13.58 -3.26 -17.24
N ASN A 10 -12.56 -3.61 -18.04
CA ASN A 10 -11.15 -3.42 -17.67
C ASN A 10 -10.40 -2.37 -18.51
N LYS A 11 -11.09 -1.63 -19.39
CA LYS A 11 -10.44 -0.61 -20.21
C LYS A 11 -10.13 0.64 -19.38
N LEU A 12 -8.85 1.02 -19.37
CA LEU A 12 -8.38 2.25 -18.73
C LEU A 12 -8.19 3.33 -19.79
N TYR A 13 -8.53 4.57 -19.45
CA TYR A 13 -8.36 5.73 -20.33
C TYR A 13 -7.59 6.83 -19.62
N TRP A 14 -6.46 7.22 -20.20
CA TRP A 14 -5.71 8.40 -19.80
C TRP A 14 -6.29 9.65 -20.48
N GLN A 15 -6.48 10.72 -19.73
CA GLN A 15 -6.98 12.00 -20.28
C GLN A 15 -5.80 12.83 -20.77
N SER A 16 -5.85 13.29 -22.02
CA SER A 16 -4.79 14.12 -22.59
C SER A 16 -5.31 14.95 -23.76
N ASP A 17 -5.01 16.24 -23.70
CA ASP A 17 -5.33 17.20 -24.75
C ASP A 17 -4.47 17.01 -26.02
N LEU A 18 -3.47 16.11 -25.98
CA LEU A 18 -2.61 15.79 -27.10
C LEU A 18 -3.27 14.83 -28.10
N TYR A 19 -4.37 14.17 -27.72
CA TYR A 19 -5.08 13.21 -28.56
C TYR A 19 -6.40 13.79 -29.08
N PRO A 20 -6.81 13.49 -30.33
CA PRO A 20 -8.02 14.06 -30.93
C PRO A 20 -9.30 13.84 -30.12
N ASP A 21 -9.42 12.69 -29.46
CA ASP A 21 -10.59 12.33 -28.63
C ASP A 21 -10.46 12.78 -27.17
N GLY A 22 -9.39 13.52 -26.83
CA GLY A 22 -9.08 13.95 -25.46
C GLY A 22 -8.67 12.82 -24.50
N ARG A 23 -8.55 11.60 -25.02
CA ARG A 23 -8.19 10.40 -24.24
C ARG A 23 -7.44 9.38 -25.08
N VAL A 24 -6.65 8.55 -24.39
CA VAL A 24 -5.95 7.40 -24.96
C VAL A 24 -6.23 6.17 -24.11
N GLU A 25 -6.51 5.03 -24.76
CA GLU A 25 -6.63 3.74 -24.06
C GLU A 25 -5.25 3.31 -23.55
N VAL A 26 -5.17 2.83 -22.32
CA VAL A 26 -3.90 2.43 -21.69
C VAL A 26 -4.04 1.10 -20.96
N GLN A 27 -2.92 0.41 -20.76
CA GLN A 27 -2.79 -0.75 -19.88
C GLN A 27 -1.67 -0.53 -18.87
N LEU A 28 -1.80 -1.15 -17.69
CA LEU A 28 -0.75 -1.11 -16.67
C LEU A 28 0.38 -2.05 -17.03
N THR A 29 1.61 -1.59 -16.84
CA THR A 29 2.80 -2.43 -16.74
C THR A 29 3.32 -2.37 -15.32
N LEU A 30 3.72 -3.54 -14.78
CA LEU A 30 4.28 -3.63 -13.44
C LEU A 30 5.65 -4.29 -13.48
N ALA A 31 6.57 -3.80 -12.67
CA ALA A 31 7.89 -4.40 -12.45
C ALA A 31 8.39 -4.05 -11.03
N THR A 32 9.66 -4.34 -10.76
CA THR A 32 10.36 -3.75 -9.62
C THR A 32 11.62 -3.02 -10.10
N TYR A 33 11.99 -1.95 -9.42
CA TYR A 33 13.28 -1.30 -9.65
C TYR A 33 14.42 -2.21 -9.19
N ALA A 34 15.53 -2.21 -9.94
CA ALA A 34 16.59 -3.20 -9.77
C ALA A 34 17.45 -3.00 -8.51
N ASP A 35 17.45 -1.80 -7.95
CA ASP A 35 18.31 -1.35 -6.87
C ASP A 35 17.71 -1.57 -5.47
N ASN A 36 16.39 -1.47 -5.32
CA ASN A 36 15.70 -1.58 -4.03
C ASN A 36 14.39 -2.37 -4.08
N ASP A 37 14.08 -3.01 -5.22
CA ASP A 37 12.85 -3.78 -5.46
C ASP A 37 11.54 -3.00 -5.23
N ASN A 38 11.59 -1.66 -5.20
CA ASN A 38 10.39 -0.83 -5.15
C ASN A 38 9.45 -1.14 -6.31
N LEU A 39 8.14 -0.98 -6.07
CA LEU A 39 7.12 -1.15 -7.10
C LEU A 39 7.34 -0.15 -8.24
N TYR A 40 7.50 -0.67 -9.46
CA TYR A 40 7.38 0.10 -10.68
C TYR A 40 5.98 -0.06 -11.27
N VAL A 41 5.33 1.06 -11.59
CA VAL A 41 4.09 1.11 -12.35
C VAL A 41 4.26 2.07 -13.53
N GLY A 42 4.03 1.55 -14.73
CA GLY A 42 3.98 2.31 -15.97
C GLY A 42 2.69 2.08 -16.74
N LEU A 43 2.57 2.80 -17.85
CA LEU A 43 1.48 2.68 -18.82
C LEU A 43 2.03 2.36 -20.20
N ILE A 44 1.28 1.55 -20.93
CA ILE A 44 1.45 1.31 -22.36
C ILE A 44 0.17 1.73 -23.09
N CYS A 45 0.30 2.18 -24.34
CA CYS A 45 -0.82 2.55 -25.22
C CYS A 45 -0.80 1.71 -26.52
N PRO A 46 -1.90 1.66 -27.29
CA PRO A 46 -1.92 0.99 -28.58
C PRO A 46 -0.83 1.53 -29.52
N CYS A 47 -0.10 0.64 -30.18
CA CYS A 47 0.93 1.00 -31.15
C CYS A 47 0.30 1.22 -32.53
N GLU A 48 0.63 2.33 -33.19
CA GLU A 48 0.10 2.63 -34.54
C GLU A 48 0.69 1.73 -35.63
N THR A 49 1.87 1.15 -35.40
CA THR A 49 2.64 0.43 -36.42
C THR A 49 2.50 -1.09 -36.35
N VAL A 50 1.92 -1.61 -35.27
CA VAL A 50 1.77 -3.05 -35.03
C VAL A 50 0.32 -3.32 -34.67
N GLU A 51 -0.36 -4.13 -35.49
CA GLU A 51 -1.73 -4.59 -35.21
C GLU A 51 -1.76 -5.34 -33.87
N ASP A 52 -2.69 -4.96 -32.99
CA ASP A 52 -2.80 -5.42 -31.60
C ASP A 52 -1.53 -5.20 -30.74
N GLY A 53 -0.59 -4.39 -31.21
CA GLY A 53 0.63 -4.04 -30.49
C GLY A 53 0.39 -2.97 -29.42
N TRP A 54 1.21 -3.01 -28.37
CA TRP A 54 1.25 -2.00 -27.32
C TRP A 54 2.67 -1.44 -27.20
N GLU A 55 2.78 -0.14 -26.98
CA GLU A 55 4.06 0.57 -26.84
C GLU A 55 4.14 1.38 -25.55
N PRO A 56 5.35 1.66 -25.02
CA PRO A 56 5.54 2.47 -23.83
C PRO A 56 4.88 3.84 -23.95
N PHE A 57 4.06 4.20 -22.94
CA PHE A 57 3.37 5.47 -22.89
C PHE A 57 3.99 6.41 -21.86
N THR A 58 4.01 6.01 -20.58
CA THR A 58 4.66 6.80 -19.53
C THR A 58 4.94 5.97 -18.27
N ASP A 59 5.94 6.39 -17.50
CA ASP A 59 6.26 5.84 -16.18
C ASP A 59 5.53 6.64 -15.10
N LEU A 60 4.73 6.00 -14.25
CA LEU A 60 3.96 6.69 -13.21
C LEU A 60 4.73 6.79 -11.91
N THR A 61 5.47 5.76 -11.54
CA THR A 61 6.23 5.73 -10.30
C THR A 61 7.64 6.26 -10.50
N ILE A 62 8.23 6.77 -9.43
CA ILE A 62 9.66 7.03 -9.36
C ILE A 62 10.31 6.14 -8.33
N ASN A 63 11.58 5.86 -8.56
CA ASN A 63 12.38 5.06 -7.65
C ASN A 63 13.02 5.94 -6.57
N GLN A 64 12.44 5.98 -5.37
CA GLN A 64 13.00 6.71 -4.25
C GLN A 64 12.81 6.00 -2.92
N PHE A 65 13.90 6.01 -2.12
CA PHE A 65 14.01 5.30 -0.84
C PHE A 65 13.75 3.79 -0.97
N SER A 66 13.94 3.01 0.08
CA SER A 66 13.33 1.68 0.15
C SER A 66 11.95 1.84 0.76
N LEU A 67 10.91 1.40 0.05
CA LEU A 67 9.52 1.59 0.46
C LEU A 67 8.87 0.25 0.81
N PRO A 68 7.83 0.25 1.68
CA PRO A 68 7.03 -0.94 1.90
C PRO A 68 6.46 -1.47 0.57
N PRO A 69 6.21 -2.79 0.46
CA PRO A 69 5.59 -3.35 -0.72
C PRO A 69 4.32 -2.60 -1.14
N PHE A 70 4.16 -2.44 -2.46
CA PHE A 70 3.04 -1.72 -3.06
C PHE A 70 2.91 -0.24 -2.68
N HIS A 71 3.96 0.35 -2.14
CA HIS A 71 4.07 1.80 -1.99
C HIS A 71 5.05 2.35 -3.02
N ALA A 72 4.70 3.48 -3.62
CA ALA A 72 5.58 4.19 -4.54
C ALA A 72 5.26 5.68 -4.59
N TYR A 73 6.30 6.50 -4.77
CA TYR A 73 6.12 7.90 -5.12
C TYR A 73 5.65 8.00 -6.57
N VAL A 74 4.62 8.80 -6.81
CA VAL A 74 4.01 8.98 -8.13
C VAL A 74 4.43 10.32 -8.72
N ASP A 75 4.91 10.30 -9.96
CA ASP A 75 5.09 11.51 -10.75
C ASP A 75 3.75 11.93 -11.35
N SER A 76 3.34 13.16 -11.05
CA SER A 76 2.18 13.78 -11.70
C SER A 76 2.52 15.15 -12.30
N ARG A 77 3.79 15.36 -12.66
CA ARG A 77 4.29 16.59 -13.26
C ARG A 77 4.44 16.44 -14.77
N ASP A 78 4.58 17.56 -15.46
CA ASP A 78 4.84 17.62 -16.90
C ASP A 78 3.92 16.69 -17.71
N TYR A 79 4.50 15.66 -18.36
CA TYR A 79 3.79 14.70 -19.19
C TYR A 79 2.88 13.74 -18.39
N ASN A 80 3.11 13.60 -17.09
CA ASN A 80 2.30 12.79 -16.16
C ASN A 80 1.21 13.58 -15.43
N LYS A 81 0.94 14.81 -15.85
CA LYS A 81 -0.15 15.60 -15.27
C LYS A 81 -1.46 14.83 -15.35
N GLY A 82 -2.10 14.59 -14.20
CA GLY A 82 -3.32 13.79 -14.07
C GLY A 82 -3.10 12.36 -13.57
N ALA A 83 -1.85 11.92 -13.34
CA ALA A 83 -1.53 10.59 -12.80
C ALA A 83 -2.26 10.30 -11.48
N HIS A 84 -2.27 11.25 -10.55
CA HIS A 84 -2.95 11.08 -9.26
C HIS A 84 -4.45 10.83 -9.45
N GLU A 85 -5.12 11.66 -10.24
CA GLU A 85 -6.55 11.56 -10.55
C GLU A 85 -6.86 10.26 -11.30
N PHE A 86 -6.00 9.84 -12.22
CA PHE A 86 -6.12 8.58 -12.94
C PHE A 86 -6.09 7.38 -11.98
N LEU A 87 -5.07 7.31 -11.11
CA LEU A 87 -4.93 6.21 -10.14
C LEU A 87 -6.13 6.12 -9.19
N MET A 88 -6.58 7.27 -8.67
CA MET A 88 -7.74 7.33 -7.78
C MET A 88 -9.05 6.97 -8.50
N ARG A 89 -9.27 7.50 -9.72
CA ARG A 89 -10.49 7.25 -10.49
C ARG A 89 -10.73 5.77 -10.75
N TYR A 90 -9.67 5.02 -11.03
CA TYR A 90 -9.75 3.59 -11.34
C TYR A 90 -9.56 2.70 -10.10
N GLY A 91 -9.43 3.29 -8.90
CA GLY A 91 -9.21 2.55 -7.66
C GLY A 91 -7.90 1.76 -7.64
N ILE A 92 -6.92 2.20 -8.43
CA ILE A 92 -5.60 1.56 -8.56
C ILE A 92 -4.74 1.89 -7.36
N ALA A 93 -4.79 3.14 -6.87
CA ALA A 93 -4.03 3.56 -5.70
C ALA A 93 -4.72 4.72 -4.97
N VAL A 94 -4.38 4.89 -3.71
CA VAL A 94 -4.80 6.01 -2.86
C VAL A 94 -3.57 6.75 -2.32
N PRO A 95 -3.65 8.08 -2.13
CA PRO A 95 -2.54 8.82 -1.54
C PRO A 95 -2.32 8.37 -0.10
N ASN A 96 -1.08 8.07 0.25
CA ASN A 96 -0.68 7.83 1.63
C ASN A 96 -0.33 9.20 2.25
N THR A 97 -1.12 9.64 3.24
CA THR A 97 -0.94 10.96 3.88
C THR A 97 -0.07 10.92 5.13
N GLU A 98 0.43 9.74 5.51
CA GLU A 98 1.24 9.56 6.73
C GLU A 98 2.70 9.93 6.50
N LEU A 99 3.18 9.78 5.26
CA LEU A 99 4.53 10.16 4.86
C LEU A 99 4.54 11.47 4.06
N PRO A 100 5.55 12.33 4.27
CA PRO A 100 5.64 13.63 3.62
C PRO A 100 5.86 13.49 2.11
N GLU A 101 5.38 14.48 1.35
CA GLU A 101 5.75 14.63 -0.05
C GLU A 101 7.26 14.77 -0.19
N TRP A 102 7.84 14.08 -1.16
CA TRP A 102 9.25 14.21 -1.48
C TRP A 102 9.39 14.95 -2.80
N ASN A 103 10.04 16.11 -2.81
CA ASN A 103 10.33 16.88 -4.04
C ASN A 103 9.11 17.09 -4.98
N GLY A 104 7.92 17.27 -4.39
CA GLY A 104 6.65 17.42 -5.12
C GLY A 104 6.02 16.12 -5.63
N PHE A 105 6.62 14.97 -5.33
CA PHE A 105 6.05 13.64 -5.56
C PHE A 105 5.27 13.20 -4.31
N LYS A 106 4.08 12.62 -4.54
CA LYS A 106 3.23 12.09 -3.49
C LYS A 106 3.40 10.59 -3.37
N LEU A 107 3.42 10.09 -2.15
CA LEU A 107 3.41 8.66 -1.88
C LEU A 107 2.00 8.09 -2.09
N PHE A 108 1.90 6.94 -2.73
CA PHE A 108 0.66 6.22 -2.94
C PHE A 108 0.76 4.78 -2.44
N SER A 109 -0.34 4.30 -1.85
CA SER A 109 -0.57 2.89 -1.53
C SER A 109 -1.37 2.25 -2.68
N PHE A 110 -0.81 1.24 -3.34
CA PHE A 110 -1.42 0.60 -4.50
C PHE A 110 -2.31 -0.60 -4.12
N ASN A 111 -3.49 -0.66 -4.73
CA ASN A 111 -4.47 -1.71 -4.51
C ASN A 111 -4.07 -3.00 -5.21
N ARG A 112 -3.58 -3.96 -4.41
CA ARG A 112 -3.14 -5.29 -4.85
C ARG A 112 -4.17 -6.04 -5.69
N LYS A 113 -5.44 -6.05 -5.27
CA LYS A 113 -6.51 -6.74 -6.02
C LYS A 113 -6.70 -6.10 -7.39
N LYS A 114 -6.62 -4.76 -7.44
CA LYS A 114 -6.77 -4.03 -8.71
C LYS A 114 -5.56 -4.23 -9.62
N LEU A 115 -4.34 -4.24 -9.07
CA LEU A 115 -3.13 -4.59 -9.83
C LEU A 115 -3.19 -6.02 -10.38
N GLN A 116 -3.65 -6.99 -9.57
CA GLN A 116 -3.83 -8.37 -10.00
C GLN A 116 -4.89 -8.51 -11.10
N GLU A 117 -5.99 -7.75 -11.03
CA GLU A 117 -7.05 -7.73 -12.03
C GLU A 117 -6.58 -7.12 -13.36
N LEU A 118 -5.85 -6.02 -13.30
CA LEU A 118 -5.44 -5.22 -14.46
C LEU A 118 -4.18 -5.74 -15.14
N ALA A 119 -3.26 -6.35 -14.39
CA ALA A 119 -1.97 -6.83 -14.88
C ALA A 119 -1.57 -8.17 -14.23
N PRO A 120 -2.37 -9.25 -14.41
CA PRO A 120 -2.20 -10.50 -13.68
C PRO A 120 -0.84 -11.17 -13.88
N GLU A 121 -0.30 -11.17 -15.10
CA GLU A 121 0.98 -11.82 -15.39
C GLU A 121 2.16 -11.08 -14.75
N TYR A 122 2.16 -9.75 -14.80
CA TYR A 122 3.18 -8.92 -14.13
C TYR A 122 3.05 -9.00 -12.61
N TYR A 123 1.81 -9.01 -12.09
CA TYR A 123 1.56 -9.11 -10.66
C TYR A 123 2.13 -10.41 -10.06
N LYS A 124 2.06 -11.55 -10.77
CA LYS A 124 2.68 -12.82 -10.30
C LYS A 124 4.18 -12.68 -10.07
N VAL A 125 4.88 -11.98 -10.95
CA VAL A 125 6.35 -11.80 -10.86
C VAL A 125 6.70 -10.94 -9.64
N ILE A 126 5.96 -9.86 -9.42
CA ILE A 126 6.17 -8.98 -8.26
C ILE A 126 5.78 -9.70 -6.98
N ALA A 127 4.64 -10.41 -6.98
CA ALA A 127 4.16 -11.17 -5.84
C ALA A 127 5.15 -12.27 -5.40
N ALA A 128 5.90 -12.85 -6.32
CA ALA A 128 6.93 -13.85 -6.01
C ALA A 128 8.19 -13.25 -5.34
N LYS A 129 8.41 -11.94 -5.50
CA LYS A 129 9.48 -11.19 -4.83
C LYS A 129 9.07 -10.63 -3.49
N LEU A 130 7.76 -10.56 -3.22
CA LEU A 130 7.29 -10.18 -1.90
C LEU A 130 7.82 -11.19 -0.90
N PRO A 131 8.17 -10.74 0.31
CA PRO A 131 8.40 -11.68 1.37
C PRO A 131 7.14 -12.54 1.61
N PRO A 132 7.27 -13.72 2.25
CA PRO A 132 6.17 -14.65 2.49
C PRO A 132 4.96 -13.91 3.08
N GLU A 133 3.74 -14.35 2.73
CA GLU A 133 2.50 -13.75 3.25
C GLU A 133 2.66 -13.44 4.74
N ALA A 134 2.58 -12.14 5.06
CA ALA A 134 2.53 -11.62 6.41
C ALA A 134 1.66 -12.53 7.28
N GLY A 135 2.12 -12.84 8.49
CA GLY A 135 1.35 -13.66 9.42
C GLY A 135 -0.08 -13.12 9.49
N LYS A 136 -1.07 -13.96 9.17
CA LYS A 136 -2.48 -13.52 9.14
C LYS A 136 -2.80 -12.88 10.49
N PRO A 137 -3.32 -11.64 10.53
CA PRO A 137 -3.72 -11.05 11.77
C PRO A 137 -4.81 -11.90 12.43
N GLU A 138 -4.63 -12.11 13.72
CA GLU A 138 -5.60 -12.66 14.64
C GLU A 138 -6.58 -11.55 15.05
N ILE A 139 -7.71 -11.94 15.64
CA ILE A 139 -8.73 -11.00 16.11
C ILE A 139 -8.65 -10.92 17.63
N VAL A 140 -8.50 -9.70 18.14
CA VAL A 140 -8.69 -9.35 19.55
C VAL A 140 -10.07 -8.70 19.67
N GLU A 141 -10.90 -9.25 20.55
CA GLU A 141 -12.21 -8.66 20.88
C GLU A 141 -12.09 -7.81 22.13
N TYR A 142 -12.60 -6.58 22.08
CA TYR A 142 -12.73 -5.71 23.25
C TYR A 142 -14.05 -4.93 23.17
N LYS A 143 -14.88 -5.03 24.21
CA LYS A 143 -16.22 -4.41 24.28
C LYS A 143 -17.09 -4.70 23.04
N GLN A 144 -17.17 -5.96 22.62
CA GLN A 144 -17.95 -6.42 21.45
C GLN A 144 -17.50 -5.81 20.11
N ARG A 145 -16.24 -5.35 20.04
CA ARG A 145 -15.61 -4.87 18.81
C ARG A 145 -14.38 -5.71 18.52
N GLU A 146 -14.18 -6.00 17.25
CA GLU A 146 -13.06 -6.80 16.75
C GLU A 146 -11.95 -5.89 16.23
N TYR A 147 -10.73 -6.18 16.66
CA TYR A 147 -9.52 -5.47 16.27
C TYR A 147 -8.48 -6.47 15.77
N PRO A 148 -7.81 -6.20 14.64
CA PRO A 148 -6.74 -7.09 14.19
C PRO A 148 -5.50 -6.94 15.06
N ALA A 149 -4.83 -8.05 15.34
CA ALA A 149 -3.54 -8.08 16.03
C ALA A 149 -2.64 -9.15 15.42
N ARG A 150 -1.33 -9.02 15.58
CA ARG A 150 -0.37 -10.07 15.20
C ARG A 150 0.53 -10.39 16.36
N THR A 151 0.77 -11.69 16.52
CA THR A 151 1.75 -12.23 17.45
C THR A 151 3.01 -12.55 16.68
N ILE A 152 4.07 -11.79 16.95
CA ILE A 152 5.37 -11.90 16.29
C ILE A 152 6.34 -12.54 17.28
N LYS A 153 7.19 -13.45 16.80
CA LYS A 153 8.17 -14.14 17.64
C LYS A 153 9.58 -13.96 17.08
N ASP A 154 10.51 -13.55 17.95
CA ASP A 154 11.93 -13.44 17.64
C ASP A 154 12.81 -14.20 18.65
N THR A 155 14.12 -13.91 18.66
CA THR A 155 15.09 -14.50 19.59
C THR A 155 14.96 -14.02 21.05
N TYR A 156 14.31 -12.87 21.28
CA TYR A 156 14.20 -12.19 22.56
C TYR A 156 12.83 -12.35 23.22
N GLY A 157 11.77 -12.68 22.47
CA GLY A 157 10.45 -12.86 23.02
C GLY A 157 9.31 -12.98 22.01
N ILE A 158 8.11 -12.72 22.52
CA ILE A 158 6.87 -12.66 21.77
C ILE A 158 6.36 -11.22 21.88
N TYR A 159 6.01 -10.64 20.74
CA TYR A 159 5.52 -9.27 20.62
C TYR A 159 4.12 -9.30 20.04
N ILE A 160 3.19 -8.61 20.68
CA ILE A 160 1.84 -8.43 20.16
C ILE A 160 1.78 -7.03 19.57
N VAL A 161 1.42 -6.93 18.30
CA VAL A 161 1.20 -5.64 17.63
C VAL A 161 -0.26 -5.55 17.19
N SER A 162 -0.85 -4.36 17.29
CA SER A 162 -2.25 -4.13 16.89
C SER A 162 -2.39 -2.78 16.20
N VAL A 163 -3.61 -2.26 16.09
CA VAL A 163 -3.94 -1.04 15.37
C VAL A 163 -4.26 0.14 16.31
N PRO A 164 -3.99 1.40 15.92
CA PRO A 164 -4.29 2.58 16.73
C PRO A 164 -5.77 2.70 17.16
N GLU A 165 -6.71 2.13 16.41
CA GLU A 165 -8.11 2.12 16.83
C GLU A 165 -8.34 1.29 18.10
N LEU A 166 -7.58 0.21 18.30
CA LEU A 166 -7.61 -0.57 19.53
C LEU A 166 -6.99 0.23 20.67
N GLU A 167 -5.80 0.83 20.45
CA GLU A 167 -5.14 1.68 21.45
C GLU A 167 -6.11 2.72 22.03
N LYS A 168 -6.78 3.45 21.15
CA LYS A 168 -7.77 4.46 21.55
C LYS A 168 -8.90 3.87 22.40
N ALA A 169 -9.45 2.72 21.99
CA ALA A 169 -10.52 2.07 22.73
C ALA A 169 -10.06 1.59 24.11
N LEU A 170 -8.83 1.08 24.22
CA LEU A 170 -8.24 0.66 25.48
C LEU A 170 -7.99 1.85 26.42
N LEU A 171 -7.45 2.96 25.91
CA LEU A 171 -7.25 4.19 26.68
C LEU A 171 -8.57 4.75 27.23
N ASP A 172 -9.63 4.76 26.41
CA ASP A 172 -10.98 5.16 26.85
C ASP A 172 -11.54 4.22 27.94
N GLY A 173 -11.21 2.94 27.88
CA GLY A 173 -11.53 1.95 28.91
C GLY A 173 -10.77 2.17 30.21
N MET A 174 -9.46 2.40 30.13
CA MET A 174 -8.60 2.65 31.29
C MET A 174 -9.03 3.92 32.04
N ALA A 175 -9.46 4.97 31.32
CA ALA A 175 -10.03 6.17 31.93
C ALA A 175 -11.30 5.88 32.77
N GLN A 176 -11.98 4.77 32.49
CA GLN A 176 -13.14 4.26 33.21
C GLN A 176 -12.79 3.17 34.23
N SER A 177 -11.49 2.98 34.53
CA SER A 177 -10.97 1.93 35.44
C SER A 177 -11.32 0.50 35.00
N ASP A 178 -11.39 0.28 33.68
CA ASP A 178 -11.57 -1.05 33.09
C ASP A 178 -10.26 -1.85 33.17
N THR A 179 -10.26 -2.92 33.96
CA THR A 179 -9.08 -3.77 34.17
C THR A 179 -8.71 -4.58 32.93
N GLU A 180 -9.70 -4.99 32.13
CA GLU A 180 -9.46 -5.73 30.87
C GLU A 180 -8.71 -4.83 29.87
N ALA A 181 -9.08 -3.55 29.83
CA ALA A 181 -8.41 -2.57 28.98
C ALA A 181 -6.95 -2.39 29.36
N GLN A 182 -6.66 -2.35 30.67
CA GLN A 182 -5.31 -2.24 31.18
C GLN A 182 -4.47 -3.48 30.84
N GLU A 183 -5.01 -4.68 31.08
CA GLU A 183 -4.31 -5.94 30.77
C GLU A 183 -3.99 -6.07 29.27
N LEU A 184 -4.95 -5.76 28.40
CA LEU A 184 -4.74 -5.77 26.95
C LEU A 184 -3.70 -4.74 26.52
N HIS A 185 -3.78 -3.50 27.05
CA HIS A 185 -2.83 -2.45 26.70
C HIS A 185 -1.39 -2.78 27.15
N GLU A 186 -1.21 -3.40 28.32
CA GLU A 186 0.10 -3.85 28.81
C GLU A 186 0.69 -4.99 27.98
N SER A 187 -0.16 -5.79 27.32
CA SER A 187 0.26 -6.92 26.47
C SER A 187 0.71 -6.51 25.06
N ILE A 188 0.23 -5.37 24.56
CA ILE A 188 0.50 -4.88 23.20
C ILE A 188 1.80 -4.07 23.21
N CYS A 189 2.74 -4.46 22.36
CA CYS A 189 4.06 -3.85 22.27
C CYS A 189 4.06 -2.62 21.36
N HIS A 190 3.28 -2.63 20.27
CA HIS A 190 3.28 -1.54 19.30
C HIS A 190 1.96 -1.46 18.52
N TYR A 191 1.64 -0.27 18.01
CA TYR A 191 0.47 -0.02 17.19
C TYR A 191 0.88 0.41 15.78
N LEU A 192 0.40 -0.31 14.78
CA LEU A 192 0.70 -0.13 13.35
C LEU A 192 -0.58 0.14 12.58
N THR A 193 -0.48 0.79 11.43
CA THR A 193 -1.65 0.95 10.56
C THR A 193 -2.22 -0.42 10.18
N ARG A 194 -3.52 -0.46 9.84
CA ARG A 194 -4.14 -1.70 9.38
C ARG A 194 -3.48 -2.22 8.10
N GLU A 195 -2.94 -1.35 7.26
CA GLU A 195 -2.18 -1.74 6.07
C GLU A 195 -0.87 -2.41 6.47
N ASP A 196 -0.07 -1.77 7.32
CA ASP A 196 1.21 -2.31 7.79
C ASP A 196 1.05 -3.63 8.53
N LEU A 197 0.07 -3.71 9.43
CA LEU A 197 -0.24 -4.94 10.16
C LEU A 197 -0.62 -6.09 9.22
N ASN A 198 -1.25 -5.81 8.08
CA ASN A 198 -1.65 -6.84 7.11
C ASN A 198 -0.55 -7.21 6.11
N TYR A 199 0.43 -6.33 5.89
CA TYR A 199 1.31 -6.43 4.73
C TYR A 199 2.80 -6.47 5.06
N LEU A 200 3.25 -5.91 6.19
CA LEU A 200 4.62 -6.07 6.65
C LEU A 200 4.84 -7.50 7.13
N THR A 201 6.05 -8.01 6.95
CA THR A 201 6.48 -9.27 7.55
C THR A 201 6.68 -9.12 9.05
N ASP A 202 6.76 -10.25 9.74
CA ASP A 202 7.20 -10.29 11.14
C ASP A 202 8.59 -9.63 11.29
N GLU A 203 9.49 -9.85 10.32
CA GLU A 203 10.86 -9.31 10.31
C GLU A 203 10.87 -7.78 10.15
N GLU A 204 10.11 -7.22 9.20
CA GLU A 204 9.99 -5.77 8.98
C GLU A 204 9.33 -5.07 10.17
N ILE A 205 8.30 -5.68 10.77
CA ILE A 205 7.69 -5.13 11.98
C ILE A 205 8.70 -5.13 13.13
N MET A 206 9.46 -6.23 13.30
CA MET A 206 10.49 -6.30 14.33
C MET A 206 11.64 -5.33 14.08
N GLU A 207 12.05 -5.13 12.84
CA GLU A 207 13.01 -4.10 12.47
C GLU A 207 12.47 -2.72 12.81
N GLY A 208 11.20 -2.42 12.51
CA GLY A 208 10.55 -1.17 12.93
C GLY A 208 10.52 -0.97 14.44
N ILE A 209 10.17 -2.01 15.20
CA ILE A 209 10.17 -1.99 16.68
C ILE A 209 11.59 -1.76 17.23
N ASN A 210 12.59 -2.45 16.66
CA ASN A 210 13.98 -2.38 17.12
C ASN A 210 14.70 -1.10 16.69
N CYS A 211 14.48 -0.62 15.45
CA CYS A 211 15.04 0.61 14.90
C CYS A 211 14.34 1.87 15.45
N GLY A 212 13.11 1.76 15.95
CA GLY A 212 12.44 2.82 16.73
C GLY A 212 13.15 3.18 18.04
N VAL A 213 14.18 2.42 18.45
CA VAL A 213 15.08 2.76 19.56
C VAL A 213 16.20 3.73 19.12
N GLU A 214 16.44 3.89 17.81
CA GLU A 214 17.42 4.84 17.27
C GLU A 214 16.78 5.77 16.21
N GLN A 215 16.28 6.90 16.72
CA GLN A 215 15.95 8.15 16.02
C GLN A 215 14.52 8.31 15.44
N GLY A 216 13.68 9.02 16.21
CA GLY A 216 13.16 10.30 15.70
C GLY A 216 11.76 10.39 15.11
N CYS A 217 10.87 9.40 15.27
CA CYS A 217 9.44 9.57 14.96
C CYS A 217 8.61 9.75 16.24
N THR A 218 8.26 11.01 16.50
CA THR A 218 7.23 11.53 17.42
C THR A 218 6.90 10.70 18.67
N ILE A 219 7.79 10.78 19.66
CA ILE A 219 7.54 10.38 21.04
C ILE A 219 6.47 11.32 21.62
N THR A 220 5.20 10.93 21.57
CA THR A 220 4.15 11.58 22.37
C THR A 220 3.83 10.71 23.57
N THR A 221 4.76 10.67 24.53
CA THR A 221 4.38 10.31 25.91
C THR A 221 5.18 11.18 26.86
N ILE A 222 4.65 12.38 27.11
CA ILE A 222 4.95 13.10 28.35
C ILE A 222 4.14 12.38 29.43
N ILE A 223 4.83 11.68 30.33
CA ILE A 223 4.26 11.30 31.63
C ILE A 223 5.08 12.00 32.71
N LYS A 224 4.41 12.87 33.46
CA LYS A 224 4.77 13.20 34.84
C LYS A 224 3.81 12.46 35.75
#